data_AF-A0A5S9IKG5-F1
#
_entry.id   AF-A0A5S9IKG5-F1
#
_cell.length_a   1.000
_cell.length_b   1.000
_cell.length_c   1.000
_cell.angle_alpha   90.00
_cell.angle_beta   90.00
_cell.angle_gamma   90.00
#
_symmetry.space_group_name_H-M   'P 1'
#
loop_
_entity.id
_entity.type
_entity.pdbx_description
1 polymer ?
#
loop_
_entity_poly.entity_id
_entity_poly.type
_entity_poly.pdbx_seq_one_letter_code
_entity_poly.pdbx_strand_id
1 'polypeptide(L)'
;MNNLELQITNLPLANDGSIKTFLYRRKLQKDFREIYNKHIEQIGVYVDAHQKAYKITIAITLENVILSLHELTRKHNIRGYQPAIGNLHQYSQKIFYATGAIPIGSYILEPTPANQQAKNFAIHCAQTNAYKHLADIIKNMRIHSDLKVNDFVTESGDIHNAFVMFIRQNELQTHLQHQNLGVVEVVIEVKVSDIEQALAKICSTHYKGDFWNAQHFENLHKYVRSQRIIAKGKGMIPTQKGHKRLRKTIYIPQWANKTILVTGESFIPKTVGTVKAKKIGLERARADGYHKLIIYIMDLPLHDNRSLRKLMEKNIVVRDNISTAIKRADVIEIQYTKQVVKIKLELYLAEIWRVVAHLYRR
;
A
#
# COMPACT_ATOMS: atom_id res chain seq x y z
N MET A 1 26.97 -9.99 -14.78
CA MET A 1 27.56 -8.66 -14.49
C MET A 1 28.96 -8.81 -13.93
N ASN A 2 29.15 -9.28 -12.68
CA ASN A 2 30.47 -9.31 -12.04
C ASN A 2 31.58 -10.02 -12.85
N ASN A 3 31.31 -11.21 -13.42
CA ASN A 3 32.32 -11.94 -14.21
C ASN A 3 32.67 -11.29 -15.57
N LEU A 4 31.75 -10.54 -16.18
CA LEU A 4 31.95 -9.88 -17.48
C LEU A 4 32.63 -8.50 -17.30
N GLU A 5 32.26 -7.75 -16.27
CA GLU A 5 32.99 -6.53 -15.88
C GLU A 5 34.45 -6.84 -15.49
N LEU A 6 34.68 -7.95 -14.75
CA LEU A 6 36.02 -8.43 -14.37
C LEU A 6 36.91 -8.73 -15.58
N GLN A 7 36.38 -9.36 -16.63
CA GLN A 7 37.15 -9.66 -17.84
C GLN A 7 37.50 -8.40 -18.67
N ILE A 8 36.65 -7.36 -18.66
CA ILE A 8 36.92 -6.10 -19.37
C ILE A 8 38.02 -5.27 -18.68
N THR A 9 38.07 -5.30 -17.34
CA THR A 9 39.16 -4.69 -16.57
C THR A 9 40.52 -5.34 -16.81
N ASN A 10 40.55 -6.59 -17.27
CA ASN A 10 41.76 -7.36 -17.55
C ASN A 10 42.19 -7.32 -19.03
N LEU A 11 41.60 -6.45 -19.86
CA LEU A 11 42.03 -6.28 -21.24
C LEU A 11 43.49 -5.78 -21.30
N PRO A 12 44.37 -6.44 -22.08
CA PRO A 12 45.74 -6.01 -22.29
C PRO A 12 45.73 -4.79 -23.22
N LEU A 13 45.40 -3.63 -22.68
CA LEU A 13 45.80 -2.37 -23.28
C LEU A 13 47.24 -2.12 -22.82
N ALA A 14 48.09 -1.60 -23.71
CA ALA A 14 49.45 -1.20 -23.34
C ALA A 14 49.36 -0.34 -22.07
N ASN A 15 49.88 -0.85 -20.96
CA ASN A 15 49.74 -0.24 -19.64
C ASN A 15 50.80 0.86 -19.51
N ASP A 16 50.76 1.82 -20.43
CA ASP A 16 51.71 2.93 -20.54
C ASP A 16 51.41 4.04 -19.51
N GLY A 17 50.35 3.88 -18.72
CA GLY A 17 49.90 4.86 -17.74
C GLY A 17 49.39 6.17 -18.35
N SER A 18 49.24 6.25 -19.68
CA SER A 18 48.91 7.51 -20.32
C SER A 18 47.43 7.88 -20.10
N ILE A 19 47.18 9.17 -19.91
CA ILE A 19 45.82 9.73 -19.78
C ILE A 19 44.97 9.39 -21.02
N LYS A 20 45.61 9.25 -22.19
CA LYS A 20 44.95 8.82 -23.42
C LYS A 20 44.41 7.38 -23.30
N THR A 21 45.21 6.44 -22.77
CA THR A 21 44.77 5.06 -22.51
C THR A 21 43.62 5.00 -21.52
N PHE A 22 43.65 5.82 -20.46
CA PHE A 22 42.57 5.90 -19.47
C PHE A 22 41.26 6.43 -20.05
N LEU A 23 41.30 7.55 -20.79
CA LEU A 23 40.12 8.15 -21.42
C LEU A 23 39.52 7.21 -22.48
N TYR A 24 40.36 6.50 -23.23
CA TYR A 24 39.94 5.50 -24.21
C TYR A 24 39.21 4.32 -23.54
N ARG A 25 39.73 3.82 -22.41
CA ARG A 25 39.10 2.74 -21.62
C ARG A 25 37.71 3.13 -21.11
N ARG A 26 37.57 4.37 -20.63
CA ARG A 26 36.29 4.90 -20.14
C ARG A 26 35.25 5.05 -21.25
N LYS A 27 35.68 5.46 -22.45
CA LYS A 27 34.82 5.55 -23.64
C LYS A 27 34.33 4.16 -24.08
N LEU A 28 35.22 3.17 -24.14
CA LEU A 28 34.89 1.78 -24.46
C LEU A 28 33.87 1.17 -23.48
N GLN A 29 34.05 1.40 -22.18
CA GLN A 29 33.10 0.94 -21.16
C GLN A 29 31.72 1.58 -21.32
N LYS A 30 31.67 2.86 -21.70
CA LYS A 30 30.41 3.56 -21.99
C LYS A 30 29.70 2.97 -23.21
N ASP A 31 30.41 2.83 -24.32
CA ASP A 31 29.87 2.29 -25.57
C ASP A 31 29.37 0.83 -25.37
N PHE A 32 30.10 0.02 -24.60
CA PHE A 32 29.68 -1.35 -24.26
C PHE A 32 28.40 -1.37 -23.41
N ARG A 33 28.30 -0.49 -22.42
CA ARG A 33 27.10 -0.37 -21.58
C ARG A 33 25.89 0.07 -22.39
N GLU A 34 26.07 0.94 -23.37
CA GLU A 34 25.01 1.34 -24.30
C GLU A 34 24.55 0.19 -25.19
N ILE A 35 25.46 -0.60 -25.77
CA ILE A 35 25.11 -1.81 -26.55
C ILE A 35 24.35 -2.82 -25.67
N TYR A 36 24.83 -3.06 -24.45
CA TYR A 36 24.17 -3.97 -23.52
C TYR A 36 22.75 -3.52 -23.19
N ASN A 37 22.56 -2.24 -22.84
CA ASN A 37 21.24 -1.70 -22.53
C ASN A 37 20.31 -1.70 -23.75
N LYS A 38 20.84 -1.50 -24.96
CA LYS A 38 20.05 -1.55 -26.20
C LYS A 38 19.47 -2.93 -26.48
N HIS A 39 20.19 -4.00 -26.10
CA HIS A 39 19.78 -5.38 -26.38
C HIS A 39 19.11 -6.09 -25.19
N ILE A 40 19.18 -5.53 -23.98
CA ILE A 40 18.50 -6.11 -22.80
C ILE A 40 16.97 -6.04 -22.91
N GLU A 41 16.45 -5.09 -23.70
CA GLU A 41 15.01 -4.94 -23.96
C GLU A 41 14.47 -6.00 -24.93
N GLN A 42 15.36 -6.70 -25.67
CA GLN A 42 14.98 -7.79 -26.58
C GLN A 42 14.86 -9.16 -25.86
N ILE A 43 14.94 -9.18 -24.53
CA ILE A 43 14.77 -10.40 -23.73
C ILE A 43 13.28 -10.75 -23.66
N GLY A 44 12.83 -11.62 -24.57
CA GLY A 44 11.54 -12.27 -24.49
C GLY A 44 11.54 -13.41 -23.47
N VAL A 45 10.60 -13.41 -22.53
CA VAL A 45 10.37 -14.54 -21.61
C VAL A 45 9.37 -15.47 -22.26
N TYR A 46 9.82 -16.64 -22.72
CA TYR A 46 8.92 -17.72 -23.13
C TYR A 46 8.55 -18.57 -21.92
N VAL A 47 7.24 -18.79 -21.74
CA VAL A 47 6.70 -19.70 -20.73
C VAL A 47 6.11 -20.90 -21.46
N ASP A 48 6.72 -22.07 -21.28
CA ASP A 48 6.18 -23.34 -21.76
C ASP A 48 5.03 -23.79 -20.84
N ALA A 49 3.83 -23.88 -21.39
CA ALA A 49 2.61 -24.19 -20.64
C ALA A 49 2.50 -25.68 -20.25
N HIS A 50 3.34 -26.56 -20.79
CA HIS A 50 3.18 -28.02 -20.61
C HIS A 50 4.02 -28.63 -19.49
N GLN A 51 4.92 -27.90 -18.86
CA GLN A 51 5.69 -28.40 -17.71
C GLN A 51 5.36 -27.58 -16.46
N LYS A 52 5.04 -28.26 -15.34
CA LYS A 52 4.84 -27.65 -14.00
C LYS A 52 6.15 -27.07 -13.39
N ALA A 53 7.05 -26.57 -14.23
CA ALA A 53 8.30 -25.92 -13.87
C ALA A 53 8.54 -24.74 -14.82
N TYR A 54 8.72 -23.54 -14.27
CA TYR A 54 9.02 -22.34 -15.04
C TYR A 54 10.43 -22.45 -15.64
N LYS A 55 10.52 -22.89 -16.90
CA LYS A 55 11.78 -22.88 -17.64
C LYS A 55 11.94 -21.53 -18.34
N ILE A 56 12.52 -20.56 -17.63
CA ILE A 56 12.87 -19.27 -18.23
C ILE A 56 14.01 -19.50 -19.22
N THR A 57 13.68 -19.55 -20.51
CA THR A 57 14.68 -19.58 -21.58
C THR A 57 15.01 -18.14 -21.94
N ILE A 58 16.14 -17.64 -21.44
CA ILE A 58 16.66 -16.32 -21.81
C ILE A 58 17.37 -16.48 -23.15
N ALA A 59 16.63 -16.34 -24.25
CA ALA A 59 17.21 -16.26 -25.58
C ALA A 59 17.72 -14.83 -25.82
N ILE A 60 18.90 -14.50 -25.29
CA ILE A 60 19.68 -13.44 -25.90
C ILE A 60 20.23 -14.06 -27.17
N THR A 61 19.82 -13.58 -28.36
CA THR A 61 20.54 -13.91 -29.58
C THR A 61 21.93 -13.30 -29.45
N LEU A 62 22.88 -14.10 -28.93
CA LEU A 62 24.29 -13.73 -28.75
C LEU A 62 24.85 -13.10 -30.04
N GLU A 63 24.30 -13.51 -31.17
CA GLU A 63 24.55 -13.00 -32.52
C GLU A 63 24.41 -11.47 -32.64
N ASN A 64 23.35 -10.85 -32.10
CA ASN A 64 23.17 -9.39 -32.17
C ASN A 64 24.20 -8.63 -31.33
N VAL A 65 24.60 -9.22 -30.20
CA VAL A 65 25.66 -8.68 -29.34
C VAL A 65 27.02 -8.85 -30.01
N ILE A 66 27.30 -10.01 -30.62
CA ILE A 66 28.53 -10.29 -31.37
C ILE A 66 28.66 -9.33 -32.57
N LEU A 67 27.60 -9.11 -33.34
CA LEU A 67 27.58 -8.17 -34.46
C LEU A 67 27.88 -6.74 -33.99
N SER A 68 27.24 -6.31 -32.89
CA SER A 68 27.48 -4.98 -32.31
C SER A 68 28.92 -4.82 -31.79
N LEU A 69 29.52 -5.89 -31.25
CA LEU A 69 30.93 -5.90 -30.84
C LEU A 69 31.91 -5.89 -32.03
N HIS A 70 31.55 -6.55 -33.12
CA HIS A 70 32.31 -6.47 -34.37
C HIS A 70 32.29 -5.08 -34.99
N GLU A 71 31.14 -4.41 -35.00
CA GLU A 71 31.03 -3.02 -35.44
C GLU A 71 31.85 -2.08 -34.55
N LEU A 72 31.79 -2.26 -33.24
CA LEU A 72 32.53 -1.43 -32.29
C LEU A 72 34.05 -1.61 -32.42
N THR A 73 34.52 -2.85 -32.56
CA THR A 73 35.95 -3.13 -32.77
C THR A 73 36.46 -2.58 -34.10
N ARG A 74 35.65 -2.65 -35.17
CA ARG A 74 35.96 -2.04 -36.47
C ARG A 74 36.00 -0.51 -36.37
N LYS A 75 35.00 0.11 -35.73
CA LYS A 75 34.88 1.56 -35.55
C LYS A 75 36.09 2.16 -34.81
N HIS A 76 36.63 1.43 -33.84
CA HIS A 76 37.73 1.89 -33.00
C HIS A 76 39.10 1.30 -33.38
N ASN A 77 39.19 0.59 -34.52
CA ASN A 77 40.42 -0.01 -35.06
C ASN A 77 41.21 -0.86 -34.02
N ILE A 78 40.49 -1.63 -33.19
CA ILE A 78 41.08 -2.42 -32.11
C ILE A 78 41.66 -3.71 -32.68
N ARG A 79 42.96 -3.72 -32.99
CA ARG A 79 43.69 -4.92 -33.42
C ARG A 79 43.89 -5.87 -32.23
N GLY A 80 43.61 -7.17 -32.41
CA GLY A 80 43.80 -8.21 -31.39
C GLY A 80 42.51 -8.74 -30.72
N TYR A 81 41.34 -8.19 -31.04
CA TYR A 81 40.06 -8.61 -30.44
C TYR A 81 39.35 -9.73 -31.23
N GLN A 82 39.75 -9.98 -32.48
CA GLN A 82 39.17 -11.01 -33.36
C GLN A 82 39.22 -12.44 -32.78
N PRO A 83 40.30 -12.89 -32.11
CA PRO A 83 40.31 -14.22 -31.48
C PRO A 83 39.28 -14.36 -30.34
N ALA A 84 39.09 -13.32 -29.54
CA ALA A 84 38.13 -13.31 -28.44
C ALA A 84 36.68 -13.30 -28.92
N ILE A 85 36.38 -12.56 -29.99
CA ILE A 85 35.04 -12.58 -30.62
C ILE A 85 34.80 -13.92 -31.36
N GLY A 86 35.83 -14.49 -32.00
CA GLY A 86 35.76 -15.82 -32.58
C GLY A 86 35.38 -16.91 -31.56
N ASN A 87 35.94 -16.84 -30.35
CA ASN A 87 35.56 -17.72 -29.24
C ASN A 87 34.10 -17.50 -28.81
N LEU A 88 33.60 -16.26 -28.78
CA LEU A 88 32.19 -15.97 -28.51
C LEU A 88 31.25 -16.57 -29.58
N HIS A 89 31.70 -16.66 -30.83
CA HIS A 89 30.92 -17.30 -31.89
C HIS A 89 30.80 -18.82 -31.72
N GLN A 90 31.84 -19.47 -31.17
CA GLN A 90 31.76 -20.87 -30.74
C GLN A 90 30.76 -21.08 -29.58
N TYR A 91 30.62 -20.07 -28.71
CA TYR A 91 29.63 -20.07 -27.64
C TYR A 91 28.22 -19.70 -28.10
N SER A 92 28.03 -18.96 -29.20
CA SER A 92 26.70 -18.67 -29.75
C SER A 92 26.05 -19.88 -30.42
N GLN A 93 26.84 -20.84 -30.91
CA GLN A 93 26.33 -22.09 -31.48
C GLN A 93 26.03 -23.17 -30.44
N LYS A 94 26.51 -23.01 -29.19
CA LYS A 94 26.08 -23.83 -28.06
C LYS A 94 24.87 -23.16 -27.42
N ILE A 95 23.69 -23.74 -27.60
CA ILE A 95 22.54 -23.42 -26.75
C ILE A 95 22.97 -23.72 -25.31
N PHE A 96 23.27 -22.68 -24.54
CA PHE A 96 23.48 -22.83 -23.11
C PHE A 96 22.14 -23.19 -22.50
N TYR A 97 21.91 -24.48 -22.28
CA TYR A 97 21.12 -24.90 -21.13
C TYR A 97 21.94 -24.53 -19.91
N ALA A 98 21.81 -23.28 -19.47
CA ALA A 98 22.17 -22.92 -18.12
C ALA A 98 21.16 -23.61 -17.20
N THR A 99 21.34 -24.91 -16.97
CA THR A 99 20.75 -25.63 -15.84
C THR A 99 21.47 -25.21 -14.56
N GLY A 100 21.66 -23.91 -14.37
CA GLY A 100 21.78 -23.36 -13.05
C GLY A 100 20.36 -23.30 -12.53
N ALA A 101 20.03 -24.18 -11.59
CA ALA A 101 18.98 -23.87 -10.65
C ALA A 101 19.40 -22.58 -9.95
N ILE A 102 19.09 -21.43 -10.57
CA ILE A 102 18.82 -20.23 -9.81
C ILE A 102 17.55 -20.65 -9.08
N PRO A 103 17.55 -20.84 -7.76
CA PRO A 103 16.30 -20.77 -7.05
C PRO A 103 15.85 -19.33 -7.26
N ILE A 104 15.11 -19.08 -8.34
CA ILE A 104 14.01 -18.16 -8.28
C ILE A 104 13.06 -18.89 -7.33
N GLY A 105 13.39 -18.78 -6.04
CA GLY A 105 12.38 -18.78 -5.04
C GLY A 105 11.43 -17.69 -5.52
N SER A 106 10.38 -18.09 -6.21
CA SER A 106 9.06 -17.85 -5.68
C SER A 106 9.13 -18.23 -4.20
N TYR A 107 9.71 -17.33 -3.40
CA TYR A 107 9.45 -17.26 -2.00
C TYR A 107 7.97 -16.91 -1.97
N ILE A 108 7.14 -17.94 -2.11
CA ILE A 108 5.93 -18.03 -1.32
C ILE A 108 6.49 -18.03 0.09
N LEU A 109 6.81 -16.83 0.60
CA LEU A 109 7.22 -16.67 1.97
C LEU A 109 6.03 -17.23 2.72
N GLU A 110 6.25 -18.35 3.42
CA GLU A 110 5.32 -18.77 4.44
C GLU A 110 4.97 -17.51 5.25
N PRO A 111 3.68 -17.31 5.56
CA PRO A 111 3.24 -16.09 6.22
C PRO A 111 3.89 -15.99 7.59
N THR A 112 5.06 -15.34 7.66
CA THR A 112 5.63 -14.87 8.91
C THR A 112 4.73 -13.74 9.43
N PRO A 113 4.67 -13.49 10.75
CA PRO A 113 3.88 -12.39 11.30
C PRO A 113 4.20 -11.02 10.66
N ALA A 114 5.47 -10.78 10.31
CA ALA A 114 5.92 -9.59 9.59
C ALA A 114 5.35 -9.51 8.16
N ASN A 115 5.23 -10.65 7.47
CA ASN A 115 4.59 -10.72 6.16
C ASN A 115 3.08 -10.56 6.23
N GLN A 116 2.45 -10.97 7.33
CA GLN A 116 1.01 -10.80 7.53
C GLN A 116 0.64 -9.33 7.75
N GLN A 117 1.42 -8.58 8.53
CA GLN A 117 1.23 -7.13 8.68
C GLN A 117 1.40 -6.40 7.34
N ALA A 118 2.41 -6.76 6.55
CA ALA A 118 2.64 -6.15 5.24
C ALA A 118 1.52 -6.46 4.23
N LYS A 119 0.97 -7.69 4.27
CA LYS A 119 -0.21 -8.09 3.50
C LYS A 119 -1.45 -7.31 3.93
N ASN A 120 -1.74 -7.23 5.23
CA ASN A 120 -2.88 -6.48 5.76
C ASN A 120 -2.80 -4.99 5.40
N PHE A 121 -1.60 -4.42 5.44
CA PHE A 121 -1.37 -3.06 4.99
C PHE A 121 -1.68 -2.88 3.50
N ALA A 122 -1.20 -3.78 2.64
CA ALA A 122 -1.48 -3.75 1.20
C ALA A 122 -2.98 -3.88 0.92
N ILE A 123 -3.68 -4.78 1.62
CA ILE A 123 -5.14 -4.94 1.54
C ILE A 123 -5.84 -3.64 1.93
N HIS A 124 -5.48 -3.03 3.06
CA HIS A 124 -6.06 -1.76 3.49
C HIS A 124 -5.83 -0.62 2.48
N CYS A 125 -4.63 -0.55 1.89
CA CYS A 125 -4.35 0.41 0.84
C CYS A 125 -5.22 0.17 -0.39
N ALA A 126 -5.35 -1.09 -0.83
CA ALA A 126 -6.20 -1.47 -1.95
C ALA A 126 -7.67 -1.11 -1.70
N GLN A 127 -8.20 -1.43 -0.51
CA GLN A 127 -9.56 -1.06 -0.08
C GLN A 127 -9.77 0.46 -0.09
N THR A 128 -8.84 1.21 0.51
CA THR A 128 -8.93 2.69 0.57
C THR A 128 -8.97 3.29 -0.84
N ASN A 129 -8.15 2.75 -1.75
CA ASN A 129 -8.11 3.19 -3.14
C ASN A 129 -9.42 2.84 -3.88
N ALA A 130 -9.95 1.63 -3.65
CA ALA A 130 -11.22 1.19 -4.23
C ALA A 130 -12.39 2.06 -3.75
N TYR A 131 -12.47 2.38 -2.46
CA TYR A 131 -13.48 3.29 -1.91
C TYR A 131 -13.39 4.69 -2.51
N LYS A 132 -12.17 5.21 -2.71
CA LYS A 132 -11.97 6.51 -3.35
C LYS A 132 -12.49 6.49 -4.79
N HIS A 133 -12.09 5.50 -5.58
CA HIS A 133 -12.58 5.35 -6.95
C HIS A 133 -14.10 5.19 -7.01
N LEU A 134 -14.69 4.41 -6.10
CA LEU A 134 -16.14 4.25 -6.01
C LEU A 134 -16.82 5.59 -5.72
N ALA A 135 -16.32 6.33 -4.72
CA ALA A 135 -16.85 7.65 -4.38
C ALA A 135 -16.75 8.63 -5.56
N ASP A 136 -15.63 8.62 -6.29
CA ASP A 136 -15.43 9.48 -7.46
C ASP A 136 -16.41 9.11 -8.60
N ILE A 137 -16.65 7.82 -8.84
CA ILE A 137 -17.64 7.36 -9.83
C ILE A 137 -19.05 7.82 -9.42
N ILE A 138 -19.44 7.58 -8.18
CA ILE A 138 -20.79 7.92 -7.69
C ILE A 138 -21.03 9.43 -7.71
N LYS A 139 -20.07 10.24 -7.25
CA LYS A 139 -20.15 11.71 -7.29
C LYS A 139 -20.34 12.25 -8.70
N ASN A 140 -19.80 11.57 -9.71
CA ASN A 140 -19.94 11.98 -11.11
C ASN A 140 -21.25 11.50 -11.76
N MET A 141 -22.08 10.73 -11.07
CA MET A 141 -23.40 10.33 -11.58
C MET A 141 -24.32 11.54 -11.69
N ARG A 142 -25.09 11.57 -12.78
CA ARG A 142 -26.12 12.57 -13.01
C ARG A 142 -27.39 12.18 -12.27
N ILE A 143 -27.97 13.15 -11.57
CA ILE A 143 -29.30 13.08 -10.95
C ILE A 143 -30.32 13.68 -11.93
N HIS A 144 -29.95 14.79 -12.57
CA HIS A 144 -30.72 15.49 -13.61
C HIS A 144 -29.79 15.93 -14.76
N SER A 145 -30.32 16.57 -15.80
CA SER A 145 -29.54 17.20 -16.90
C SER A 145 -28.34 17.99 -16.40
N ASP A 146 -28.55 18.81 -15.37
CA ASP A 146 -27.59 19.82 -14.91
C ASP A 146 -27.02 19.54 -13.51
N LEU A 147 -27.52 18.50 -12.84
CA LEU A 147 -27.17 18.18 -11.45
C LEU A 147 -26.49 16.83 -11.33
N LYS A 148 -25.41 16.80 -10.56
CA LYS A 148 -24.67 15.58 -10.19
C LYS A 148 -24.82 15.27 -8.72
N VAL A 149 -24.53 14.02 -8.37
CA VAL A 149 -24.43 13.59 -6.96
C VAL A 149 -23.39 14.40 -6.20
N ASN A 150 -22.31 14.83 -6.86
CA ASN A 150 -21.31 15.69 -6.23
C ASN A 150 -21.92 16.98 -5.67
N ASP A 151 -22.81 17.63 -6.43
CA ASP A 151 -23.40 18.92 -6.07
C ASP A 151 -24.21 18.78 -4.79
N PHE A 152 -25.00 17.70 -4.68
CA PHE A 152 -25.70 17.32 -3.46
C PHE A 152 -24.75 17.01 -2.29
N VAL A 153 -23.70 16.22 -2.53
CA VAL A 153 -22.75 15.81 -1.48
C VAL A 153 -21.94 16.99 -0.92
N THR A 154 -21.70 18.02 -1.72
CA THR A 154 -20.97 19.22 -1.30
C THR A 154 -21.83 20.26 -0.59
N GLU A 155 -23.16 20.09 -0.58
CA GLU A 155 -24.12 21.04 0.01
C GLU A 155 -23.92 21.23 1.53
N SER A 156 -23.57 20.15 2.25
CA SER A 156 -23.35 20.18 3.70
C SER A 156 -22.29 19.18 4.16
N GLY A 157 -21.55 19.53 5.20
CA GLY A 157 -20.59 18.63 5.85
C GLY A 157 -21.23 17.36 6.42
N ASP A 158 -22.47 17.44 6.90
CA ASP A 158 -23.20 16.27 7.42
C ASP A 158 -23.55 15.29 6.30
N ILE A 159 -24.00 15.81 5.15
CA ILE A 159 -24.28 15.02 3.95
C ILE A 159 -22.99 14.35 3.45
N HIS A 160 -21.88 15.10 3.40
CA HIS A 160 -20.58 14.55 3.04
C HIS A 160 -20.15 13.40 3.96
N ASN A 161 -20.28 13.59 5.26
CA ASN A 161 -19.92 12.56 6.24
C ASN A 161 -20.79 11.31 6.12
N ALA A 162 -22.10 11.48 5.97
CA ALA A 162 -23.04 10.38 5.78
C ALA A 162 -22.76 9.61 4.46
N PHE A 163 -22.43 10.33 3.39
CA PHE A 163 -22.00 9.73 2.13
C PHE A 163 -20.72 8.90 2.28
N VAL A 164 -19.69 9.45 2.94
CA VAL A 164 -18.44 8.71 3.21
C VAL A 164 -18.69 7.47 4.07
N MET A 165 -19.61 7.56 5.05
CA MET A 165 -20.03 6.40 5.84
C MET A 165 -20.70 5.34 4.98
N PHE A 166 -21.64 5.70 4.10
CA PHE A 166 -22.26 4.78 3.16
C PHE A 166 -21.24 4.03 2.29
N ILE A 167 -20.26 4.74 1.73
CA ILE A 167 -19.19 4.13 0.91
C ILE A 167 -18.36 3.10 1.70
N ARG A 168 -18.15 3.34 3.00
CA ARG A 168 -17.34 2.46 3.87
C ARG A 168 -18.12 1.32 4.51
N GLN A 169 -19.42 1.51 4.74
CA GLN A 169 -20.26 0.58 5.52
C GLN A 169 -20.90 -0.51 4.67
N ASN A 170 -21.03 -0.31 3.37
CA ASN A 170 -21.48 -1.41 2.55
C ASN A 170 -20.40 -2.51 2.59
N GLU A 171 -20.79 -3.67 3.10
CA GLU A 171 -20.10 -4.95 2.94
C GLU A 171 -20.20 -5.37 1.47
N LEU A 172 -19.66 -4.52 0.60
CA LEU A 172 -19.61 -4.73 -0.83
C LEU A 172 -18.84 -6.01 -1.04
N GLN A 173 -19.30 -6.84 -1.97
CA GLN A 173 -18.67 -8.11 -2.30
C GLN A 173 -17.21 -7.84 -2.66
N THR A 174 -16.34 -7.94 -1.66
CA THR A 174 -14.96 -7.49 -1.74
C THR A 174 -14.21 -8.69 -2.29
N HIS A 175 -14.02 -8.70 -3.60
CA HIS A 175 -13.25 -9.77 -4.22
C HIS A 175 -11.77 -9.39 -4.10
N LEU A 176 -11.09 -10.07 -3.17
CA LEU A 176 -9.64 -10.01 -3.05
C LEU A 176 -9.02 -10.78 -4.21
N GLN A 177 -8.42 -10.06 -5.14
CA GLN A 177 -7.61 -10.65 -6.19
C GLN A 177 -6.14 -10.42 -5.85
N HIS A 178 -5.46 -11.48 -5.43
CA HIS A 178 -4.02 -11.46 -5.30
C HIS A 178 -3.42 -11.53 -6.70
N GLN A 179 -2.85 -10.42 -7.17
CA GLN A 179 -2.04 -10.44 -8.38
C GLN A 179 -0.63 -10.93 -8.02
N ASN A 180 0.02 -11.63 -8.96
CA ASN A 180 1.42 -12.02 -8.84
C ASN A 180 2.28 -10.78 -8.51
N LEU A 181 3.40 -10.97 -7.80
CA LEU A 181 4.40 -9.93 -7.47
C LEU A 181 4.06 -8.98 -6.30
N GLY A 182 3.17 -9.37 -5.38
CA GLY A 182 2.93 -8.60 -4.15
C GLY A 182 2.06 -7.36 -4.36
N VAL A 183 1.24 -7.35 -5.42
CA VAL A 183 0.16 -6.38 -5.61
C VAL A 183 -1.14 -7.02 -5.17
N VAL A 184 -1.87 -6.34 -4.29
CA VAL A 184 -3.22 -6.71 -3.89
C VAL A 184 -4.19 -5.83 -4.67
N GLU A 185 -5.13 -6.45 -5.35
CA GLU A 185 -6.26 -5.76 -5.97
C GLU A 185 -7.53 -6.10 -5.19
N VAL A 186 -8.30 -5.05 -4.92
CA VAL A 186 -9.60 -5.15 -4.27
C VAL A 186 -10.64 -4.61 -5.25
N VAL A 187 -11.62 -5.46 -5.57
CA VAL A 187 -12.76 -5.10 -6.41
C VAL A 187 -13.97 -4.92 -5.51
N ILE A 188 -14.62 -3.77 -5.65
CA ILE A 188 -15.80 -3.36 -4.91
C ILE A 188 -16.94 -3.19 -5.89
N GLU A 189 -18.12 -3.71 -5.56
CA GLU A 189 -19.29 -3.65 -6.41
C GLU A 189 -20.54 -3.24 -5.64
N VAL A 190 -21.22 -2.18 -6.10
CA VAL A 190 -22.47 -1.64 -5.52
C VAL A 190 -23.57 -1.68 -6.58
N LYS A 191 -24.82 -2.00 -6.20
CA LYS A 191 -25.96 -1.84 -7.11
C LYS A 191 -26.40 -0.37 -7.16
N VAL A 192 -26.87 0.07 -8.32
CA VAL A 192 -27.41 1.44 -8.47
C VAL A 192 -28.59 1.68 -7.53
N SER A 193 -29.48 0.69 -7.35
CA SER A 193 -30.60 0.77 -6.41
C SER A 193 -30.17 1.08 -4.97
N ASP A 194 -29.05 0.53 -4.52
CA ASP A 194 -28.56 0.72 -3.16
C ASP A 194 -28.00 2.15 -2.97
N ILE A 195 -27.43 2.70 -4.05
CA ILE A 195 -26.97 4.09 -4.11
C ILE A 195 -28.17 5.04 -4.06
N GLU A 196 -29.23 4.77 -4.84
CA GLU A 196 -30.46 5.57 -4.85
C GLU A 196 -31.10 5.63 -3.46
N GLN A 197 -31.28 4.46 -2.83
CA GLN A 197 -31.85 4.36 -1.47
C GLN A 197 -30.99 5.08 -0.43
N ALA A 198 -29.66 4.96 -0.52
CA ALA A 198 -28.77 5.62 0.41
C ALA A 198 -28.78 7.14 0.25
N LEU A 199 -28.75 7.66 -0.97
CA LEU A 199 -28.82 9.10 -1.23
C LEU A 199 -30.17 9.69 -0.81
N ALA A 200 -31.28 9.01 -1.11
CA ALA A 200 -32.61 9.42 -0.65
C ALA A 200 -32.69 9.47 0.88
N LYS A 201 -32.14 8.45 1.56
CA LYS A 201 -32.05 8.41 3.03
C LYS A 201 -31.21 9.56 3.58
N ILE A 202 -30.03 9.80 3.01
CA ILE A 202 -29.15 10.92 3.43
C ILE A 202 -29.86 12.26 3.24
N CYS A 203 -30.54 12.46 2.12
CA CYS A 203 -31.33 13.66 1.84
C CYS A 203 -32.41 13.88 2.90
N SER A 204 -33.27 12.88 3.13
CA SER A 204 -34.35 12.99 4.13
C SER A 204 -33.85 13.20 5.57
N THR A 205 -32.64 12.77 5.89
CA THR A 205 -32.08 12.83 7.26
C THR A 205 -31.32 14.13 7.52
N HIS A 206 -30.54 14.60 6.55
CA HIS A 206 -29.56 15.67 6.75
C HIS A 206 -29.85 16.95 5.99
N TYR A 207 -30.67 16.91 4.93
CA TYR A 207 -31.00 18.09 4.14
C TYR A 207 -32.31 18.74 4.65
N LYS A 208 -32.31 20.07 4.80
CA LYS A 208 -33.44 20.86 5.33
C LYS A 208 -33.98 21.92 4.37
N GLY A 209 -33.41 22.03 3.17
CA GLY A 209 -33.88 22.98 2.17
C GLY A 209 -34.96 22.37 1.27
N ASP A 210 -35.43 23.17 0.32
CA ASP A 210 -36.50 22.77 -0.62
C ASP A 210 -35.95 22.28 -1.98
N PHE A 211 -34.64 22.46 -2.24
CA PHE A 211 -34.06 22.17 -3.55
C PHE A 211 -33.86 20.67 -3.81
N TRP A 212 -33.30 19.94 -2.84
CA TRP A 212 -33.12 18.48 -2.96
C TRP A 212 -34.29 17.73 -2.32
N ASN A 213 -34.92 16.83 -3.07
CA ASN A 213 -35.92 15.91 -2.55
C ASN A 213 -35.49 14.45 -2.78
N ALA A 214 -36.09 13.50 -2.05
CA ALA A 214 -35.77 12.08 -2.18
C ALA A 214 -36.09 11.53 -3.59
N GLN A 215 -37.14 12.07 -4.23
CA GLN A 215 -37.59 11.66 -5.57
C GLN A 215 -36.57 11.99 -6.68
N HIS A 216 -35.70 12.98 -6.48
CA HIS A 216 -34.63 13.30 -7.43
C HIS A 216 -33.68 12.11 -7.62
N PHE A 217 -33.46 11.30 -6.59
CA PHE A 217 -32.55 10.16 -6.65
C PHE A 217 -33.19 8.91 -7.24
N GLU A 218 -34.52 8.80 -7.32
CA GLU A 218 -35.21 7.64 -7.90
C GLU A 218 -34.93 7.47 -9.39
N ASN A 219 -34.48 8.52 -10.07
CA ASN A 219 -34.22 8.52 -11.51
C ASN A 219 -32.76 8.27 -11.87
N LEU A 220 -31.90 7.96 -10.90
CA LEU A 220 -30.45 7.84 -11.12
C LEU A 220 -30.13 6.70 -12.10
N HIS A 221 -30.86 5.58 -12.03
CA HIS A 221 -30.77 4.46 -12.97
C HIS A 221 -31.07 4.84 -14.43
N LYS A 222 -31.81 5.93 -14.70
CA LYS A 222 -32.08 6.38 -16.09
C LYS A 222 -30.82 6.89 -16.78
N TYR A 223 -29.86 7.43 -16.02
CA TYR A 223 -28.62 8.00 -16.55
C TYR A 223 -27.44 7.03 -16.49
N VAL A 224 -27.57 5.93 -15.76
CA VAL A 224 -26.52 4.93 -15.58
C VAL A 224 -26.85 3.69 -16.39
N ARG A 225 -26.04 3.38 -17.41
CA ARG A 225 -26.26 2.20 -18.28
C ARG A 225 -26.15 0.87 -17.53
N SER A 226 -25.29 0.80 -16.51
CA SER A 226 -25.00 -0.43 -15.77
C SER A 226 -25.74 -0.43 -14.43
N GLN A 227 -26.47 -1.50 -14.13
CA GLN A 227 -27.16 -1.68 -12.84
C GLN A 227 -26.19 -1.88 -11.66
N ARG A 228 -24.91 -2.11 -11.95
CA ARG A 228 -23.86 -2.40 -10.97
C ARG A 228 -22.65 -1.51 -11.28
N ILE A 229 -22.09 -0.92 -10.24
CA ILE A 229 -20.95 -0.02 -10.30
C ILE A 229 -19.78 -0.74 -9.66
N ILE A 230 -18.72 -0.92 -10.46
CA ILE A 230 -17.53 -1.65 -10.07
C ILE A 230 -16.37 -0.66 -9.94
N ALA A 231 -15.72 -0.65 -8.79
CA ALA A 231 -14.52 0.12 -8.53
C ALA A 231 -13.38 -0.82 -8.13
N LYS A 232 -12.19 -0.58 -8.68
CA LYS A 232 -10.98 -1.35 -8.37
C LYS A 232 -9.96 -0.48 -7.67
N GLY A 233 -9.36 -1.01 -6.62
CA GLY A 233 -8.26 -0.38 -5.91
C GLY A 233 -7.06 -1.31 -5.84
N LYS A 234 -5.87 -0.74 -6.00
CA LYS A 234 -4.61 -1.48 -5.90
C LYS A 234 -3.81 -1.02 -4.69
N GLY A 235 -3.20 -1.98 -4.01
CA GLY A 235 -2.25 -1.78 -2.92
C GLY A 235 -1.01 -2.63 -3.16
N MET A 236 0.16 -2.13 -2.81
CA MET A 236 1.41 -2.89 -2.93
C MET A 236 1.88 -3.32 -1.55
N ILE A 237 2.33 -4.56 -1.44
CA ILE A 237 3.12 -5.01 -0.30
C ILE A 237 4.41 -4.19 -0.33
N PRO A 238 4.76 -3.48 0.75
CA PRO A 238 6.00 -2.72 0.80
C PRO A 238 7.19 -3.64 0.51
N THR A 239 7.84 -3.47 -0.65
CA THR A 239 9.04 -4.23 -0.97
C THR A 239 10.15 -3.78 -0.04
N GLN A 240 10.64 -4.69 0.82
CA GLN A 240 11.74 -4.42 1.76
C GLN A 240 13.05 -4.02 1.05
N LYS A 241 13.18 -4.33 -0.25
CA LYS A 241 14.37 -4.08 -1.05
C LYS A 241 14.08 -3.00 -2.09
N GLY A 242 14.66 -1.80 -1.96
CA GLY A 242 14.61 -0.83 -3.08
C GLY A 242 14.81 0.65 -2.78
N HIS A 243 14.79 1.09 -1.53
CA HIS A 243 15.09 2.49 -1.21
C HIS A 243 16.27 2.62 -0.26
N LYS A 244 17.48 2.43 -0.81
CA LYS A 244 18.67 3.19 -0.39
C LYS A 244 18.65 4.62 -0.97
N ARG A 245 17.48 5.24 -1.12
CA ARG A 245 17.46 6.67 -0.80
C ARG A 245 17.89 6.72 0.65
N LEU A 246 18.69 7.70 1.06
CA LEU A 246 18.84 8.04 2.47
C LEU A 246 17.45 8.45 2.96
N ARG A 247 16.56 7.47 3.15
CA ARG A 247 15.37 7.58 3.96
C ARG A 247 16.00 7.86 5.29
N LYS A 248 16.06 9.15 5.66
CA LYS A 248 16.23 9.59 7.04
C LYS A 248 15.39 8.59 7.82
N THR A 249 16.07 7.67 8.51
CA THR A 249 15.44 6.49 9.10
C THR A 249 14.33 7.07 9.94
N ILE A 250 13.08 6.85 9.51
CA ILE A 250 11.94 7.43 10.22
C ILE A 250 12.03 6.77 11.57
N TYR A 251 12.42 7.55 12.56
CA TYR A 251 12.60 7.06 13.91
C TYR A 251 11.24 6.54 14.36
N ILE A 252 11.11 5.21 14.51
CA ILE A 252 9.94 4.59 15.09
C ILE A 252 10.28 4.39 16.57
N PRO A 253 9.58 5.06 17.50
CA PRO A 253 9.87 4.89 18.91
C PRO A 253 9.53 3.45 19.32
N GLN A 254 10.33 2.88 20.24
CA GLN A 254 10.17 1.49 20.67
C GLN A 254 8.76 1.19 21.23
N TRP A 255 8.10 2.18 21.83
CA TRP A 255 6.75 2.02 22.33
C TRP A 255 5.71 1.81 21.21
N ALA A 256 5.97 2.26 19.98
CA ALA A 256 5.00 2.13 18.88
C ALA A 256 4.72 0.66 18.51
N ASN A 257 5.64 -0.26 18.83
CA ASN A 257 5.46 -1.69 18.58
C ASN A 257 4.86 -2.44 19.78
N LYS A 258 4.41 -1.72 20.82
CA LYS A 258 3.80 -2.33 22.01
C LYS A 258 2.28 -2.27 21.92
N THR A 259 1.65 -3.23 22.58
CA THR A 259 0.22 -3.21 22.86
C THR A 259 0.01 -2.84 24.32
N ILE A 260 -0.93 -1.95 24.60
CA ILE A 260 -1.32 -1.60 25.97
C ILE A 260 -2.64 -2.28 26.28
N LEU A 261 -2.72 -2.82 27.50
CA LEU A 261 -3.95 -3.32 28.08
C LEU A 261 -4.36 -2.41 29.24
N VAL A 262 -5.60 -1.94 29.23
CA VAL A 262 -6.14 -1.07 30.28
C VAL A 262 -7.49 -1.61 30.74
N THR A 263 -7.70 -1.63 32.05
CA THR A 263 -8.99 -2.03 32.64
C THR A 263 -9.76 -0.79 33.08
N GLY A 264 -10.90 -0.55 32.45
CA GLY A 264 -11.90 0.41 32.88
C GLY A 264 -12.90 -0.21 33.85
N GLU A 265 -13.34 0.53 34.87
CA GLU A 265 -14.24 0.03 35.91
C GLU A 265 -15.38 1.02 36.17
N SER A 266 -16.58 0.51 36.46
CA SER A 266 -17.69 1.35 36.90
C SER A 266 -18.73 0.60 37.71
N PHE A 267 -19.46 1.33 38.55
CA PHE A 267 -20.57 0.82 39.34
C PHE A 267 -21.85 0.67 38.50
N ILE A 268 -22.57 -0.41 38.73
CA ILE A 268 -23.88 -0.68 38.14
C ILE A 268 -24.94 0.07 38.99
N PRO A 269 -25.70 1.02 38.42
CA PRO A 269 -26.72 1.75 39.16
C PRO A 269 -27.80 0.82 39.71
N LYS A 270 -28.10 0.88 41.02
CA LYS A 270 -29.14 0.05 41.63
C LYS A 270 -30.58 0.48 41.26
N THR A 271 -30.75 1.71 40.81
CA THR A 271 -32.04 2.39 40.63
C THR A 271 -32.71 2.15 39.28
N VAL A 272 -32.02 1.51 38.35
CA VAL A 272 -32.50 1.30 36.98
C VAL A 272 -32.68 -0.20 36.77
N GLY A 273 -33.72 -0.64 36.06
CA GLY A 273 -33.96 -2.07 35.80
C GLY A 273 -32.69 -2.80 35.34
N THR A 274 -32.54 -4.08 35.71
CA THR A 274 -31.26 -4.82 35.70
C THR A 274 -30.49 -4.74 34.38
N VAL A 275 -31.19 -4.81 33.24
CA VAL A 275 -30.58 -4.74 31.90
C VAL A 275 -30.06 -3.33 31.60
N LYS A 276 -30.89 -2.30 31.83
CA LYS A 276 -30.52 -0.91 31.56
C LYS A 276 -29.42 -0.43 32.51
N ALA A 277 -29.44 -0.86 33.77
CA ALA A 277 -28.36 -0.62 34.72
C ALA A 277 -27.03 -1.23 34.27
N LYS A 278 -27.03 -2.49 33.81
CA LYS A 278 -25.82 -3.15 33.28
C LYS A 278 -25.26 -2.41 32.06
N LYS A 279 -26.12 -1.94 31.14
CA LYS A 279 -25.70 -1.15 29.97
C LYS A 279 -25.04 0.17 30.39
N ILE A 280 -25.67 0.93 31.29
CA ILE A 280 -25.12 2.19 31.81
C ILE A 280 -23.77 1.96 32.50
N GLY A 281 -23.68 0.92 33.34
CA GLY A 281 -22.41 0.55 33.98
C GLY A 281 -21.32 0.24 32.95
N LEU A 282 -21.66 -0.54 31.91
CA LEU A 282 -20.70 -0.92 30.87
C LEU A 282 -20.20 0.29 30.08
N GLU A 283 -21.10 1.20 29.68
CA GLU A 283 -20.74 2.44 28.99
C GLU A 283 -19.82 3.32 29.84
N ARG A 284 -20.09 3.43 31.15
CA ARG A 284 -19.23 4.16 32.08
C ARG A 284 -17.87 3.49 32.28
N ALA A 285 -17.82 2.16 32.41
CA ALA A 285 -16.56 1.44 32.54
C ALA A 285 -15.72 1.58 31.26
N ARG A 286 -16.37 1.59 30.08
CA ARG A 286 -15.69 1.85 28.81
C ARG A 286 -15.13 3.27 28.76
N ALA A 287 -15.88 4.27 29.21
CA ALA A 287 -15.40 5.65 29.29
C ALA A 287 -14.19 5.80 30.23
N ASP A 288 -14.20 5.13 31.39
CA ASP A 288 -13.05 5.07 32.31
C ASP A 288 -11.83 4.40 31.65
N GLY A 289 -12.05 3.29 30.94
CA GLY A 289 -10.99 2.61 30.18
C GLY A 289 -10.35 3.51 29.11
N TYR A 290 -11.16 4.25 28.35
CA TYR A 290 -10.65 5.23 27.38
C TYR A 290 -9.91 6.37 28.05
N HIS A 291 -10.39 6.88 29.19
CA HIS A 291 -9.70 7.93 29.94
C HIS A 291 -8.30 7.48 30.39
N LYS A 292 -8.18 6.26 30.93
CA LYS A 292 -6.90 5.67 31.32
C LYS A 292 -5.96 5.45 30.12
N LEU A 293 -6.48 5.01 28.96
CA LEU A 293 -5.70 4.94 27.72
C LEU A 293 -5.19 6.32 27.29
N ILE A 294 -6.02 7.35 27.34
CA ILE A 294 -5.63 8.73 27.03
C ILE A 294 -4.47 9.18 27.93
N ILE A 295 -4.58 8.96 29.26
CA ILE A 295 -3.52 9.31 30.21
C ILE A 295 -2.20 8.62 29.83
N TYR A 296 -2.23 7.31 29.62
CA TYR A 296 -1.03 6.56 29.25
C TYR A 296 -0.40 7.08 27.95
N ILE A 297 -1.23 7.35 26.93
CA ILE A 297 -0.79 7.83 25.62
C ILE A 297 -0.18 9.22 25.73
N MET A 298 -0.78 10.11 26.52
CA MET A 298 -0.27 11.48 26.72
C MET A 298 1.15 11.49 27.29
N ASP A 299 1.52 10.49 28.07
CA ASP A 299 2.83 10.40 28.70
C ASP A 299 3.87 9.65 27.84
N LEU A 300 3.52 9.22 26.62
CA LEU A 300 4.47 8.59 25.70
C LEU A 300 5.57 9.59 25.26
N PRO A 301 6.85 9.19 25.35
CA PRO A 301 7.96 10.06 24.95
C PRO A 301 8.12 10.13 23.43
N LEU A 302 8.44 11.31 22.92
CA LEU A 302 8.84 11.54 21.52
C LEU A 302 10.36 11.80 21.44
N HIS A 303 10.92 11.75 20.22
CA HIS A 303 12.37 11.77 19.95
C HIS A 303 13.15 12.95 20.55
N ASP A 304 12.50 14.08 20.87
CA ASP A 304 13.18 15.30 21.33
C ASP A 304 12.88 15.62 22.80
N ASN A 305 12.73 14.59 23.64
CA ASN A 305 12.33 14.71 25.05
C ASN A 305 10.99 15.45 25.25
N ARG A 306 10.17 15.51 24.19
CA ARG A 306 8.82 16.05 24.20
C ARG A 306 7.86 14.92 24.53
N SER A 307 6.87 15.16 25.37
CA SER A 307 5.77 14.23 25.56
C SER A 307 4.71 14.40 24.48
N LEU A 308 3.97 13.34 24.19
CA LEU A 308 2.84 13.38 23.29
C LEU A 308 1.75 14.37 23.78
N ARG A 309 1.60 14.52 25.10
CA ARG A 309 0.80 15.56 25.76
C ARG A 309 1.05 16.96 25.20
N LYS A 310 2.31 17.42 25.20
CA LYS A 310 2.68 18.75 24.69
C LYS A 310 2.35 18.92 23.20
N LEU A 311 2.41 17.84 22.43
CA LEU A 311 2.04 17.86 21.01
C LEU A 311 0.52 17.98 20.83
N MET A 312 -0.26 17.24 21.60
CA MET A 312 -1.73 17.27 21.57
C MET A 312 -2.29 18.63 22.02
N GLU A 313 -1.64 19.28 22.99
CA GLU A 313 -2.00 20.64 23.44
C GLU A 313 -1.82 21.67 22.33
N LYS A 314 -0.77 21.54 21.51
CA LYS A 314 -0.46 22.48 20.43
C LYS A 314 -1.18 22.19 19.12
N ASN A 315 -1.67 20.97 18.91
CA ASN A 315 -2.25 20.55 17.64
C ASN A 315 -3.58 19.82 17.84
N ILE A 316 -4.67 20.55 17.64
CA ILE A 316 -6.05 20.05 17.76
C ILE A 316 -6.32 18.86 16.84
N VAL A 317 -5.81 18.89 15.61
CA VAL A 317 -6.01 17.81 14.62
C VAL A 317 -5.35 16.52 15.09
N VAL A 318 -4.16 16.61 15.69
CA VAL A 318 -3.47 15.43 16.26
C VAL A 318 -4.24 14.89 17.45
N ARG A 319 -4.71 15.76 18.34
CA ARG A 319 -5.52 15.38 19.49
C ARG A 319 -6.79 14.63 19.06
N ASP A 320 -7.49 15.14 18.05
CA ASP A 320 -8.74 14.57 17.57
C ASP A 320 -8.51 13.24 16.83
N ASN A 321 -7.43 13.13 16.07
CA ASN A 321 -7.03 11.88 15.41
C ASN A 321 -6.58 10.81 16.42
N ILE A 322 -5.83 11.19 17.47
CA ILE A 322 -5.46 10.29 18.57
C ILE A 322 -6.71 9.82 19.31
N SER A 323 -7.63 10.73 19.65
CA SER A 323 -8.91 10.38 20.27
C SER A 323 -9.71 9.39 19.41
N THR A 324 -9.71 9.59 18.09
CA THR A 324 -10.34 8.68 17.13
C THR A 324 -9.67 7.30 17.11
N ALA A 325 -8.34 7.25 17.17
CA ALA A 325 -7.61 5.98 17.26
C ALA A 325 -7.89 5.24 18.58
N ILE A 326 -7.93 5.95 19.71
CA ILE A 326 -8.25 5.37 21.03
C ILE A 326 -9.66 4.76 21.05
N LYS A 327 -10.63 5.40 20.39
CA LYS A 327 -12.00 4.87 20.27
C LYS A 327 -12.08 3.54 19.49
N ARG A 328 -11.02 3.18 18.76
CA ARG A 328 -10.89 1.89 18.06
C ARG A 328 -10.24 0.80 18.90
N ALA A 329 -9.86 1.07 20.16
CA ALA A 329 -9.34 0.06 21.05
C ALA A 329 -10.32 -1.12 21.16
N ASP A 330 -9.79 -2.32 21.02
CA ASP A 330 -10.56 -3.56 21.03
C ASP A 330 -10.99 -3.91 22.45
N VAL A 331 -12.21 -4.43 22.59
CA VAL A 331 -12.71 -4.94 23.87
C VAL A 331 -12.36 -6.41 23.96
N ILE A 332 -11.40 -6.76 24.82
CA ILE A 332 -10.93 -8.14 24.96
C ILE A 332 -11.75 -8.91 25.98
N GLU A 333 -12.18 -8.23 27.04
CA GLU A 333 -12.87 -8.89 28.15
C GLU A 333 -13.87 -7.96 28.82
N ILE A 334 -15.03 -8.50 29.19
CA ILE A 334 -16.03 -7.82 30.01
C ILE A 334 -16.36 -8.74 31.19
N GLN A 335 -16.13 -8.26 32.41
CA GLN A 335 -16.46 -8.98 33.64
C GLN A 335 -17.57 -8.25 34.39
N TYR A 336 -18.64 -8.97 34.70
CA TYR A 336 -19.71 -8.47 35.56
C TYR A 336 -19.59 -9.08 36.95
N THR A 337 -19.52 -8.21 37.96
CA THR A 337 -19.74 -8.59 39.36
C THR A 337 -21.09 -8.04 39.84
N LYS A 338 -21.50 -8.36 41.07
CA LYS A 338 -22.81 -7.94 41.62
C LYS A 338 -23.04 -6.42 41.56
N GLN A 339 -21.99 -5.61 41.66
CA GLN A 339 -22.10 -4.14 41.75
C GLN A 339 -21.17 -3.38 40.80
N VAL A 340 -20.19 -4.05 40.20
CA VAL A 340 -19.17 -3.42 39.36
C VAL A 340 -19.08 -4.17 38.03
N VAL A 341 -18.90 -3.41 36.96
CA VAL A 341 -18.50 -3.94 35.65
C VAL A 341 -17.09 -3.48 35.33
N LYS A 342 -16.27 -4.43 34.89
CA LYS A 342 -14.89 -4.20 34.44
C LYS A 342 -14.79 -4.51 32.95
N ILE A 343 -14.11 -3.65 32.20
CA ILE A 343 -13.86 -3.83 30.76
C ILE A 343 -12.36 -3.72 30.51
N LYS A 344 -11.79 -4.74 29.86
CA LYS A 344 -10.39 -4.75 29.46
C LYS A 344 -10.29 -4.33 27.99
N LEU A 345 -9.61 -3.22 27.76
CA LEU A 345 -9.36 -2.65 26.44
C LEU A 345 -7.93 -2.97 26.00
N GLU A 346 -7.76 -3.23 24.71
CA GLU A 346 -6.48 -3.43 24.05
C GLU A 346 -6.27 -2.38 22.97
N LEU A 347 -5.10 -1.75 22.95
CA LEU A 347 -4.72 -0.79 21.92
C LEU A 347 -3.30 -1.03 21.44
N TYR A 348 -3.14 -1.25 20.13
CA TYR A 348 -1.84 -1.34 19.50
C TYR A 348 -1.27 0.06 19.22
N LEU A 349 -0.14 0.39 19.85
CA LEU A 349 0.40 1.75 19.82
C LEU A 349 0.91 2.22 18.46
N ALA A 350 1.05 1.32 17.49
CA ALA A 350 1.42 1.70 16.13
C ALA A 350 0.35 2.59 15.48
N GLU A 351 -0.91 2.46 15.89
CA GLU A 351 -1.99 3.34 15.42
C GLU A 351 -1.79 4.78 15.88
N ILE A 352 -1.39 4.97 17.14
CA ILE A 352 -1.05 6.28 17.69
C ILE A 352 0.16 6.86 16.96
N TRP A 353 1.20 6.04 16.79
CA TRP A 353 2.38 6.47 16.06
C TRP A 353 2.05 6.87 14.61
N ARG A 354 1.13 6.16 13.93
CA ARG A 354 0.72 6.50 12.55
C ARG A 354 0.15 7.90 12.45
N VAL A 355 -0.62 8.35 13.45
CA VAL A 355 -1.15 9.72 13.52
C VAL A 355 -0.02 10.73 13.66
N VAL A 356 0.92 10.47 14.57
CA VAL A 356 1.99 11.40 14.92
C VAL A 356 3.10 11.45 13.87
N ALA A 357 3.44 10.31 13.26
CA ALA A 357 4.52 10.15 12.30
C ALA A 357 4.35 11.05 11.06
N HIS A 358 3.11 11.40 10.70
CA HIS A 358 2.84 12.32 9.60
C HIS A 358 3.39 13.73 9.85
N LEU A 359 3.49 14.16 11.11
CA LEU A 359 4.06 15.46 11.47
C LEU A 359 5.59 15.48 11.37
N TYR A 360 6.25 14.35 11.64
CA TYR A 360 7.71 14.21 11.60
C TYR A 360 8.28 13.99 10.20
N ARG A 361 7.42 13.86 9.18
CA ARG A 361 7.83 13.74 7.77
C ARG A 361 8.05 15.08 7.08
N ARG A 362 7.63 16.18 7.71
CA ARG A 362 7.98 17.55 7.30
C ARG A 362 9.28 17.95 7.97
#